data_AF-R7HD66-F1
#
_entry.id   AF-R7HD66-F1
#
_cell.length_a   1.000
_cell.length_b   1.000
_cell.length_c   1.000
_cell.angle_alpha   90.00
_cell.angle_beta   90.00
_cell.angle_gamma   90.00
#
_symmetry.space_group_name_H-M   'P 1'
#
loop_
_entity.id
_entity.type
_entity.pdbx_description
1 polymer ?
#
loop_
_entity_poly.entity_id
_entity_poly.type
_entity_poly.pdbx_seq_one_letter_code
_entity_poly.pdbx_strand_id
1 'polypeptide(L)'
;MKERKKVLWVIGDSTLSSFNDKYYYPRYGYGTKLAAYLDDAVEVKNIALSGRSSKSYTTEPQYKELTGGMQKGDFLLIGFGHNDEKTEEARFTSAQGDYKTAGSFAASLYDNYIVPAQKAGCQVILCTPIVRRTKTGEWNAQDLHVTQDFGTYPGGDYPQAVRELGKTLGLPVVDMTKMTKALYETLGKDETVYLHAWTSDKAASVDNTHTNVWGARVNACLCLNEVKNQQVAGLSEHILDTDEKEVLDRSKYLVSNPEYHPVVFTSDLPKSRFWEDAAGFSGTVFGDVLEEVSKEHFVLEPAGENAVHIAVKNNCGKIAAVSDGIAMYYKKIPADRPFILRAKAVIHDYFLNDQVSFGLMVRDDCYVDKTTADILGDYVAAAPLLLTHGAQCWNCFARKSGELVKGGICTRAYKPGDVVELQIESTQDGYACTFGKEQTITGGFDFRLTSIDAEHVYAGMFVSRNADVTFTDIELIFKTPENE
;
A
#
# COMPACT_ATOMS: atom_id res chain seq x y z
N MET A 1 -43.15 24.22 -1.32
CA MET A 1 -42.28 23.14 -1.85
C MET A 1 -41.08 23.06 -0.94
N LYS A 2 -40.64 21.87 -0.51
CA LYS A 2 -39.41 21.74 0.27
C LYS A 2 -38.25 22.12 -0.67
N GLU A 3 -37.40 23.07 -0.29
CA GLU A 3 -36.21 23.40 -1.08
C GLU A 3 -35.36 22.15 -1.29
N ARG A 4 -34.77 22.00 -2.49
CA ARG A 4 -33.88 20.87 -2.79
C ARG A 4 -32.68 20.95 -1.85
N LYS A 5 -32.37 19.85 -1.18
CA LYS A 5 -31.11 19.71 -0.43
C LYS A 5 -29.94 19.88 -1.42
N LYS A 6 -28.95 20.71 -1.08
CA LYS A 6 -27.73 20.87 -1.90
C LYS A 6 -26.86 19.65 -1.71
N VAL A 7 -26.12 19.23 -2.73
CA VAL A 7 -25.21 18.09 -2.64
C VAL A 7 -23.76 18.57 -2.62
N LEU A 8 -22.99 18.13 -1.64
CA LEU A 8 -21.53 18.16 -1.65
C LEU A 8 -21.03 16.84 -2.23
N TRP A 9 -20.68 16.87 -3.51
CA TRP A 9 -20.02 15.76 -4.20
C TRP A 9 -18.57 15.70 -3.77
N VAL A 10 -18.12 14.51 -3.37
CA VAL A 10 -16.75 14.30 -2.90
C VAL A 10 -16.11 13.23 -3.76
N ILE A 11 -15.04 13.62 -4.45
CA ILE A 11 -14.22 12.73 -5.27
C ILE A 11 -12.76 12.81 -4.85
N GLY A 12 -12.05 11.71 -5.04
CA GLY A 12 -10.66 11.62 -4.65
C GLY A 12 -10.16 10.19 -4.57
N ASP A 13 -8.99 10.07 -3.95
CA ASP A 13 -8.31 8.81 -3.73
C ASP A 13 -8.72 8.12 -2.40
N SER A 14 -7.87 7.20 -1.94
CA SER A 14 -8.06 6.42 -0.72
C SER A 14 -8.14 7.27 0.56
N THR A 15 -7.61 8.49 0.56
CA THR A 15 -7.66 9.39 1.72
C THR A 15 -9.03 10.04 1.89
N LEU A 16 -9.90 9.96 0.88
CA LEU A 16 -11.29 10.42 0.90
C LEU A 16 -12.31 9.27 0.88
N SER A 17 -11.95 8.09 0.37
CA SER A 17 -12.88 6.98 0.12
C SER A 17 -13.40 6.28 1.38
N SER A 18 -14.47 5.51 1.21
CA SER A 18 -14.92 4.52 2.18
C SER A 18 -14.11 3.22 2.05
N PHE A 19 -14.08 2.43 3.13
CA PHE A 19 -13.43 1.12 3.20
C PHE A 19 -14.32 0.14 3.96
N ASN A 20 -14.05 -1.15 3.78
CA ASN A 20 -14.66 -2.24 4.53
C ASN A 20 -13.59 -3.26 4.96
N ASP A 21 -12.51 -2.76 5.56
CA ASP A 21 -11.37 -3.58 5.96
C ASP A 21 -11.59 -4.23 7.33
N LYS A 22 -10.93 -5.38 7.55
CA LYS A 22 -10.94 -6.09 8.83
C LYS A 22 -9.75 -5.76 9.74
N TYR A 23 -9.05 -4.67 9.46
CA TYR A 23 -7.90 -4.20 10.24
C TYR A 23 -8.26 -3.94 11.70
N TYR A 24 -7.27 -3.96 12.61
CA TYR A 24 -7.48 -3.62 14.02
C TYR A 24 -7.99 -2.18 14.19
N TYR A 25 -7.35 -1.20 13.52
CA TYR A 25 -7.94 0.11 13.26
C TYR A 25 -8.22 0.23 11.75
N PRO A 26 -9.48 0.09 11.29
CA PRO A 26 -9.82 0.15 9.87
C PRO A 26 -9.50 1.48 9.22
N ARG A 27 -9.26 1.46 7.91
CA ARG A 27 -9.07 2.67 7.12
C ARG A 27 -10.38 3.44 7.01
N TYR A 28 -10.28 4.76 7.07
CA TYR A 28 -11.36 5.70 6.77
C TYR A 28 -10.78 6.88 6.03
N GLY A 29 -11.35 7.20 4.87
CA GLY A 29 -11.11 8.48 4.24
C GLY A 29 -11.92 9.58 4.92
N TYR A 30 -11.37 10.81 4.98
CA TYR A 30 -12.03 11.93 5.66
C TYR A 30 -13.34 12.36 4.97
N GLY A 31 -13.50 12.03 3.68
CA GLY A 31 -14.77 12.22 2.96
C GLY A 31 -15.95 11.51 3.61
N THR A 32 -15.70 10.41 4.34
CA THR A 32 -16.73 9.66 5.09
C THR A 32 -17.23 10.36 6.35
N LYS A 33 -16.56 11.44 6.78
CA LYS A 33 -16.85 12.17 8.02
C LYS A 33 -17.31 13.60 7.81
N LEU A 34 -17.26 14.14 6.59
CA LEU A 34 -17.69 15.51 6.27
C LEU A 34 -19.13 15.80 6.72
N ALA A 35 -20.05 14.83 6.56
CA ALA A 35 -21.46 15.00 6.95
C ALA A 35 -21.65 15.27 8.45
N ALA A 36 -20.70 14.88 9.31
CA ALA A 36 -20.78 15.11 10.75
C ALA A 36 -20.60 16.58 11.16
N TYR A 37 -20.17 17.43 10.23
CA TYR A 37 -19.85 18.84 10.45
C TYR A 37 -20.71 19.77 9.59
N LEU A 38 -21.76 19.24 8.95
CA LEU A 38 -22.71 19.98 8.13
C LEU A 38 -24.11 19.87 8.73
N ASP A 39 -24.91 20.91 8.55
CA ASP A 39 -26.33 20.87 8.87
C ASP A 39 -27.13 20.01 7.85
N ASP A 40 -28.42 19.85 8.10
CA ASP A 40 -29.31 19.03 7.27
C ASP A 40 -29.62 19.64 5.89
N ALA A 41 -29.14 20.84 5.55
CA ALA A 41 -29.38 21.49 4.26
C ALA A 41 -28.39 21.02 3.16
N VAL A 42 -27.29 20.36 3.55
CA VAL A 42 -26.28 19.81 2.63
C VAL A 42 -26.19 18.29 2.78
N GLU A 43 -26.27 17.57 1.66
CA GLU A 43 -26.06 16.12 1.60
C GLU A 43 -24.63 15.85 1.13
N VAL A 44 -23.88 15.02 1.86
CA VAL A 44 -22.57 14.58 1.40
C VAL A 44 -22.71 13.32 0.57
N LYS A 45 -22.33 13.41 -0.70
CA LYS A 45 -22.26 12.27 -1.61
C LYS A 45 -20.80 11.93 -1.89
N ASN A 46 -20.24 11.07 -1.03
CA ASN A 46 -18.88 10.60 -1.15
C ASN A 46 -18.78 9.40 -2.09
N ILE A 47 -18.19 9.64 -3.25
CA ILE A 47 -17.94 8.66 -4.30
C ILE A 47 -16.43 8.54 -4.61
N ALA A 48 -15.56 9.02 -3.72
CA ALA A 48 -14.12 8.83 -3.81
C ALA A 48 -13.74 7.34 -3.77
N LEU A 49 -12.67 6.96 -4.46
CA LEU A 49 -12.28 5.57 -4.66
C LEU A 49 -10.81 5.33 -4.34
N SER A 50 -10.54 4.29 -3.55
CA SER A 50 -9.20 3.88 -3.21
C SER A 50 -8.37 3.50 -4.44
N GLY A 51 -7.11 3.94 -4.47
CA GLY A 51 -6.16 3.61 -5.54
C GLY A 51 -6.45 4.29 -6.88
N ARG A 52 -7.31 5.30 -6.93
CA ARG A 52 -7.56 6.12 -8.12
C ARG A 52 -6.80 7.43 -8.10
N SER A 53 -6.40 7.86 -9.30
CA SER A 53 -5.78 9.14 -9.61
C SER A 53 -6.77 10.03 -10.35
N SER A 54 -6.43 11.31 -10.53
CA SER A 54 -7.26 12.24 -11.31
C SER A 54 -7.54 11.74 -12.74
N LYS A 55 -6.61 10.97 -13.33
CA LYS A 55 -6.75 10.34 -14.63
C LYS A 55 -7.59 9.05 -14.56
N SER A 56 -7.20 8.10 -13.71
CA SER A 56 -7.81 6.76 -13.68
C SER A 56 -9.23 6.74 -13.13
N TYR A 57 -9.64 7.71 -12.31
CA TYR A 57 -11.03 7.80 -11.83
C TYR A 57 -12.03 8.02 -12.96
N THR A 58 -11.63 8.62 -14.09
CA THR A 58 -12.54 8.94 -15.22
C THR A 58 -13.12 7.71 -15.91
N THR A 59 -12.51 6.54 -15.73
CA THR A 59 -12.98 5.27 -16.29
C THR A 59 -13.98 4.55 -15.37
N GLU A 60 -14.22 5.07 -14.17
CA GLU A 60 -15.07 4.44 -13.16
C GLU A 60 -16.55 4.78 -13.35
N PRO A 61 -17.49 3.88 -12.99
CA PRO A 61 -18.93 4.17 -13.00
C PRO A 61 -19.31 5.44 -12.23
N GLN A 62 -18.58 5.73 -11.14
CA GLN A 62 -18.75 6.88 -10.26
C GLN A 62 -18.46 8.21 -10.99
N TYR A 63 -17.61 8.21 -12.01
CA TYR A 63 -17.40 9.41 -12.84
C TYR A 63 -18.63 9.76 -13.67
N LYS A 64 -19.32 8.73 -14.22
CA LYS A 64 -20.59 8.91 -14.91
C LYS A 64 -21.69 9.37 -13.94
N GLU A 65 -21.71 8.81 -12.74
CA GLU A 65 -22.63 9.24 -11.67
C GLU A 65 -22.42 10.72 -11.29
N LEU A 66 -21.16 11.15 -11.13
CA LEU A 66 -20.81 12.53 -10.86
C LEU A 66 -21.31 13.46 -11.98
N THR A 67 -20.88 13.22 -13.21
CA THR A 67 -21.14 14.12 -14.34
C THR A 67 -22.61 14.17 -14.75
N GLY A 68 -23.37 13.08 -14.54
CA GLY A 68 -24.82 13.06 -14.74
C GLY A 68 -25.63 13.55 -13.54
N GLY A 69 -25.03 13.60 -12.35
CA GLY A 69 -25.72 13.91 -11.09
C GLY A 69 -25.56 15.34 -10.60
N MET A 70 -24.46 16.01 -10.93
CA MET A 70 -24.21 17.40 -10.50
C MET A 70 -25.30 18.35 -11.03
N GLN A 71 -25.77 19.24 -10.16
CA GLN A 71 -26.77 20.24 -10.50
C GLN A 71 -26.34 21.64 -10.04
N LYS A 72 -26.99 22.66 -10.60
CA LYS A 72 -26.75 24.04 -10.19
C LYS A 72 -26.95 24.20 -8.68
N GLY A 73 -26.00 24.88 -8.02
CA GLY A 73 -26.01 25.13 -6.59
C GLY A 73 -25.45 23.99 -5.73
N ASP A 74 -25.00 22.89 -6.33
CA ASP A 74 -24.18 21.87 -5.65
C ASP A 74 -22.73 22.33 -5.48
N PHE A 75 -21.97 21.56 -4.70
CA PHE A 75 -20.53 21.72 -4.49
C PHE A 75 -19.78 20.46 -4.93
N LEU A 76 -18.56 20.64 -5.42
CA LEU A 76 -17.64 19.55 -5.75
C LEU A 76 -16.32 19.74 -5.02
N LEU A 77 -16.01 18.83 -4.10
CA LEU A 77 -14.72 18.72 -3.42
C LEU A 77 -13.84 17.68 -4.11
N ILE A 78 -12.64 18.09 -4.52
CA ILE A 78 -11.70 17.27 -5.30
C ILE A 78 -10.40 17.09 -4.53
N GLY A 79 -10.07 15.86 -4.13
CA GLY A 79 -8.80 15.53 -3.46
C GLY A 79 -8.07 14.35 -4.11
N PHE A 80 -7.17 14.67 -5.03
CA PHE A 80 -6.27 13.71 -5.70
C PHE A 80 -4.80 14.08 -5.46
N GLY A 81 -3.88 13.22 -5.89
CA GLY A 81 -2.44 13.44 -5.77
C GLY A 81 -1.66 12.19 -5.36
N HIS A 82 -2.15 11.39 -4.42
CA HIS A 82 -1.40 10.22 -3.89
C HIS A 82 -1.09 9.16 -4.94
N ASN A 83 -1.99 8.99 -5.91
CA ASN A 83 -1.88 7.98 -6.96
C ASN A 83 -1.44 8.60 -8.30
N ASP A 84 -1.58 9.91 -8.47
CA ASP A 84 -1.11 10.66 -9.63
C ASP A 84 0.42 10.67 -9.68
N GLU A 85 1.08 10.66 -8.51
CA GLU A 85 2.53 10.56 -8.36
C GLU A 85 3.12 9.16 -8.60
N LYS A 86 2.28 8.14 -8.83
CA LYS A 86 2.76 6.78 -9.07
C LYS A 86 3.23 6.63 -10.50
N THR A 87 4.37 5.97 -10.68
CA THR A 87 5.04 5.71 -11.96
C THR A 87 4.37 4.57 -12.75
N GLU A 88 3.04 4.65 -12.85
CA GLU A 88 2.17 3.70 -13.53
C GLU A 88 1.39 4.45 -14.62
N GLU A 89 1.54 4.09 -15.90
CA GLU A 89 0.97 4.84 -17.03
C GLU A 89 -0.55 5.10 -16.90
N ALA A 90 -1.29 4.12 -16.39
CA ALA A 90 -2.73 4.22 -16.19
C ALA A 90 -3.14 5.28 -15.16
N ARG A 91 -2.24 5.64 -14.23
CA ARG A 91 -2.52 6.54 -13.11
C ARG A 91 -1.77 7.86 -13.19
N PHE A 92 -0.55 7.85 -13.71
CA PHE A 92 0.36 8.99 -13.68
C PHE A 92 -0.20 10.23 -14.38
N THR A 93 0.03 11.38 -13.77
CA THR A 93 -0.11 12.71 -14.38
C THR A 93 1.03 13.60 -13.90
N SER A 94 1.68 14.34 -14.78
CA SER A 94 2.84 15.16 -14.41
C SER A 94 2.46 16.31 -13.47
N ALA A 95 3.09 16.41 -12.30
CA ALA A 95 2.95 17.60 -11.46
C ALA A 95 3.53 18.88 -12.09
N GLN A 96 4.34 18.73 -13.14
CA GLN A 96 4.84 19.86 -13.94
C GLN A 96 3.82 20.27 -15.00
N GLY A 97 3.68 21.58 -15.21
CA GLY A 97 2.76 22.18 -16.17
C GLY A 97 1.50 22.75 -15.52
N ASP A 98 0.83 23.64 -16.25
CA ASP A 98 -0.44 24.25 -15.85
C ASP A 98 -1.64 23.47 -16.42
N TYR A 99 -2.84 24.00 -16.23
CA TYR A 99 -4.08 23.39 -16.75
C TYR A 99 -4.21 23.37 -18.27
N LYS A 100 -3.29 24.01 -19.01
CA LYS A 100 -3.24 23.99 -20.48
C LYS A 100 -2.21 23.00 -21.01
N THR A 101 -1.37 22.48 -20.13
CA THR A 101 -0.30 21.55 -20.47
C THR A 101 -0.86 20.13 -20.50
N ALA A 102 -1.01 19.55 -21.70
CA ALA A 102 -1.54 18.19 -21.86
C ALA A 102 -0.72 17.16 -21.04
N GLY A 103 -1.43 16.30 -20.30
CA GLY A 103 -0.82 15.29 -19.45
C GLY A 103 -0.36 15.79 -18.07
N SER A 104 -0.49 17.08 -17.78
CA SER A 104 -0.26 17.61 -16.42
C SER A 104 -1.40 17.22 -15.47
N PHE A 105 -1.08 17.14 -14.18
CA PHE A 105 -2.04 16.93 -13.10
C PHE A 105 -3.07 18.07 -13.08
N ALA A 106 -2.63 19.32 -13.27
CA ALA A 106 -3.51 20.48 -13.32
C ALA A 106 -4.50 20.40 -14.50
N ALA A 107 -4.07 19.95 -15.68
CA ALA A 107 -4.94 19.77 -16.84
C ALA A 107 -5.93 18.63 -16.61
N SER A 108 -5.48 17.52 -16.00
CA SER A 108 -6.36 16.41 -15.61
C SER A 108 -7.46 16.86 -14.64
N LEU A 109 -7.13 17.64 -13.60
CA LEU A 109 -8.12 18.20 -12.70
C LEU A 109 -9.09 19.14 -13.43
N TYR A 110 -8.56 20.00 -14.29
CA TYR A 110 -9.32 21.01 -15.01
C TYR A 110 -10.32 20.42 -16.02
N ASP A 111 -9.82 19.63 -16.97
CA ASP A 111 -10.61 19.09 -18.08
C ASP A 111 -11.63 18.06 -17.59
N ASN A 112 -11.23 17.19 -16.68
CA ASN A 112 -12.07 16.06 -16.26
C ASN A 112 -13.11 16.45 -15.21
N TYR A 113 -12.87 17.47 -14.38
CA TYR A 113 -13.74 17.75 -13.22
C TYR A 113 -14.18 19.20 -13.11
N ILE A 114 -13.26 20.16 -13.22
CA ILE A 114 -13.60 21.59 -13.05
C ILE A 114 -14.55 22.05 -14.16
N VAL A 115 -14.20 21.78 -15.42
CA VAL A 115 -15.02 22.18 -16.57
C VAL A 115 -16.42 21.55 -16.54
N PRO A 116 -16.59 20.23 -16.33
CA PRO A 116 -17.93 19.63 -16.17
C PRO A 116 -18.73 20.20 -15.00
N ALA A 117 -18.10 20.42 -13.84
CA ALA A 117 -18.77 20.97 -12.67
C ALA A 117 -19.27 22.40 -12.93
N GLN A 118 -18.44 23.27 -13.51
CA GLN A 118 -18.82 24.63 -13.86
C GLN A 118 -19.95 24.67 -14.89
N LYS A 119 -19.93 23.78 -15.89
CA LYS A 119 -21.03 23.64 -16.86
C LYS A 119 -22.34 23.21 -16.20
N ALA A 120 -22.27 22.37 -15.17
CA ALA A 120 -23.43 21.97 -14.37
C ALA A 120 -23.89 23.06 -13.37
N GLY A 121 -23.13 24.14 -13.20
CA GLY A 121 -23.38 25.18 -12.20
C GLY A 121 -23.03 24.77 -10.76
N CYS A 122 -22.14 23.79 -10.63
CA CYS A 122 -21.60 23.29 -9.36
C CYS A 122 -20.34 24.10 -8.98
N GLN A 123 -20.20 24.45 -7.70
CA GLN A 123 -19.06 25.21 -7.20
C GLN A 123 -17.92 24.28 -6.76
N VAL A 124 -16.72 24.49 -7.29
CA VAL A 124 -15.57 23.60 -7.07
C VAL A 124 -14.72 24.07 -5.89
N ILE A 125 -14.26 23.12 -5.07
CA ILE A 125 -13.30 23.28 -3.99
C ILE A 125 -12.18 22.26 -4.23
N LEU A 126 -10.94 22.75 -4.29
CA LEU A 126 -9.77 21.89 -4.46
C LEU A 126 -9.15 21.56 -3.11
N CYS A 127 -8.67 20.33 -2.94
CA CYS A 127 -7.89 19.91 -1.78
C CYS A 127 -6.52 19.42 -2.24
N THR A 128 -5.45 19.88 -1.57
CA THR A 128 -4.14 19.22 -1.69
C THR A 128 -4.19 17.83 -1.03
N PRO A 129 -3.31 16.88 -1.35
CA PRO A 129 -3.26 15.60 -0.62
C PRO A 129 -2.86 15.81 0.85
N ILE A 130 -3.41 15.00 1.77
CA ILE A 130 -2.92 14.97 3.17
C ILE A 130 -1.46 14.47 3.20
N VAL A 131 -0.65 14.88 4.18
CA VAL A 131 0.72 14.34 4.27
C VAL A 131 0.74 12.87 4.64
N ARG A 132 1.82 12.19 4.25
CA ARG A 132 2.16 10.89 4.84
C ARG A 132 2.73 11.10 6.23
N ARG A 133 2.44 10.16 7.13
CA ARG A 133 3.03 10.13 8.45
C ARG A 133 4.50 9.69 8.33
N THR A 134 5.38 10.40 9.00
CA THR A 134 6.77 9.97 9.23
C THR A 134 6.89 9.16 10.52
N LYS A 135 7.75 8.12 10.52
CA LYS A 135 8.10 7.35 11.72
C LYS A 135 9.01 8.14 12.67
N THR A 136 9.82 9.05 12.14
CA THR A 136 10.87 9.76 12.89
C THR A 136 10.41 11.13 13.38
N GLY A 137 9.30 11.66 12.85
CA GLY A 137 8.92 13.06 13.04
C GLY A 137 9.62 14.02 12.07
N GLU A 138 10.44 13.50 11.15
CA GLU A 138 11.08 14.27 10.09
C GLU A 138 10.44 13.91 8.74
N TRP A 139 10.01 14.92 7.99
CA TRP A 139 9.42 14.74 6.66
C TRP A 139 10.48 14.87 5.59
N ASN A 140 10.51 13.90 4.68
CA ASN A 140 11.20 14.06 3.41
C ASN A 140 10.25 14.64 2.34
N ALA A 141 10.79 14.92 1.16
CA ALA A 141 10.02 15.45 0.03
C ALA A 141 8.85 14.55 -0.38
N GLN A 142 9.04 13.23 -0.39
CA GLN A 142 8.01 12.26 -0.78
C GLN A 142 6.85 12.21 0.23
N ASP A 143 7.12 12.39 1.52
CA ASP A 143 6.09 12.46 2.56
C ASP A 143 5.16 13.67 2.36
N LEU A 144 5.64 14.67 1.64
CA LEU A 144 4.95 15.91 1.29
C LEU A 144 4.45 15.94 -0.17
N HIS A 145 4.49 14.81 -0.87
CA HIS A 145 4.08 14.70 -2.28
C HIS A 145 4.92 15.56 -3.24
N VAL A 146 6.20 15.73 -2.90
CA VAL A 146 7.23 16.31 -3.78
C VAL A 146 8.11 15.17 -4.26
N THR A 147 7.93 14.80 -5.52
CA THR A 147 8.54 13.63 -6.15
C THR A 147 9.76 13.99 -6.98
N GLN A 148 10.66 13.03 -7.17
CA GLN A 148 11.81 13.14 -8.07
C GLN A 148 11.54 12.43 -9.39
N ASP A 149 12.32 12.76 -10.42
CA ASP A 149 12.25 12.07 -11.71
C ASP A 149 12.53 10.58 -11.55
N PHE A 150 11.77 9.76 -12.28
CA PHE A 150 11.95 8.32 -12.33
C PHE A 150 11.69 7.77 -13.73
N GLY A 151 12.74 7.31 -14.41
CA GLY A 151 12.63 6.84 -15.79
C GLY A 151 12.07 7.93 -16.71
N THR A 152 10.90 7.67 -17.30
CA THR A 152 10.17 8.64 -18.15
C THR A 152 9.14 9.48 -17.40
N TYR A 153 9.01 9.29 -16.08
CA TYR A 153 8.04 9.97 -15.24
C TYR A 153 8.71 11.16 -14.54
N PRO A 154 8.45 12.41 -14.96
CA PRO A 154 9.01 13.58 -14.29
C PRO A 154 8.44 13.70 -12.87
N GLY A 155 9.31 14.07 -11.93
CA GLY A 155 8.93 14.44 -10.58
C GLY A 155 8.27 15.82 -10.53
N GLY A 156 7.83 16.22 -9.34
CA GLY A 156 7.28 17.54 -9.10
C GLY A 156 6.48 17.62 -7.80
N ASP A 157 5.97 18.82 -7.53
CA ASP A 157 5.22 19.18 -6.32
C ASP A 157 3.71 19.19 -6.61
N TYR A 158 3.03 18.10 -6.24
CA TYR A 158 1.59 17.95 -6.47
C TYR A 158 0.75 18.96 -5.66
N PRO A 159 1.03 19.21 -4.36
CA PRO A 159 0.36 20.27 -3.61
C PRO A 159 0.51 21.65 -4.25
N GLN A 160 1.70 22.01 -4.76
CA GLN A 160 1.91 23.28 -5.44
C GLN A 160 1.08 23.39 -6.72
N ALA A 161 0.99 22.32 -7.52
CA ALA A 161 0.17 22.31 -8.73
C ALA A 161 -1.32 22.62 -8.42
N VAL A 162 -1.86 22.09 -7.32
CA VAL A 162 -3.23 22.40 -6.86
C VAL A 162 -3.37 23.84 -6.40
N ARG A 163 -2.41 24.36 -5.61
CA ARG A 163 -2.41 25.75 -5.13
C ARG A 163 -2.40 26.74 -6.29
N GLU A 164 -1.51 26.54 -7.27
CA GLU A 164 -1.41 27.42 -8.44
C GLU A 164 -2.63 27.30 -9.37
N LEU A 165 -3.20 26.10 -9.51
CA LEU A 165 -4.45 25.91 -10.25
C LEU A 165 -5.60 26.72 -9.62
N GLY A 166 -5.81 26.57 -8.32
CA GLY A 166 -6.87 27.29 -7.61
C GLY A 166 -6.69 28.80 -7.67
N LYS A 167 -5.46 29.28 -7.46
CA LYS A 167 -5.12 30.71 -7.61
C LYS A 167 -5.39 31.23 -9.02
N THR A 168 -5.02 30.47 -10.05
CA THR A 168 -5.17 30.89 -11.45
C THR A 168 -6.65 30.94 -11.87
N LEU A 169 -7.48 30.03 -11.36
CA LEU A 169 -8.90 29.94 -11.69
C LEU A 169 -9.82 30.68 -10.71
N GLY A 170 -9.26 31.22 -9.62
CA GLY A 170 -10.04 31.84 -8.54
C GLY A 170 -10.92 30.86 -7.78
N LEU A 171 -10.48 29.61 -7.62
CA LEU A 171 -11.19 28.56 -6.89
C LEU A 171 -10.67 28.45 -5.45
N PRO A 172 -11.55 28.18 -4.46
CA PRO A 172 -11.14 27.82 -3.10
C PRO A 172 -10.18 26.63 -3.08
N VAL A 173 -9.13 26.72 -2.26
CA VAL A 173 -8.14 25.65 -2.06
C VAL A 173 -8.00 25.37 -0.57
N VAL A 174 -8.39 24.17 -0.15
CA VAL A 174 -8.10 23.65 1.18
C VAL A 174 -6.72 22.99 1.14
N ASP A 175 -5.71 23.64 1.71
CA ASP A 175 -4.34 23.15 1.72
C ASP A 175 -4.11 22.08 2.81
N MET A 176 -4.73 20.92 2.62
CA MET A 176 -4.63 19.78 3.52
C MET A 176 -3.18 19.35 3.76
N THR A 177 -2.27 19.42 2.79
CA THR A 177 -0.84 19.11 3.00
C THR A 177 -0.27 20.01 4.10
N LYS A 178 -0.48 21.33 4.00
CA LYS A 178 0.01 22.28 5.02
C LYS A 178 -0.65 22.04 6.37
N MET A 179 -1.98 21.87 6.39
CA MET A 179 -2.75 21.76 7.62
C MET A 179 -2.46 20.45 8.37
N THR A 180 -2.39 19.32 7.67
CA THR A 180 -2.10 18.02 8.27
C THR A 180 -0.64 17.91 8.72
N LYS A 181 0.30 18.51 7.98
CA LYS A 181 1.68 18.65 8.46
C LYS A 181 1.76 19.40 9.79
N ALA A 182 1.14 20.58 9.86
CA ALA A 182 1.15 21.41 11.07
C ALA A 182 0.49 20.71 12.26
N LEU A 183 -0.60 19.97 12.02
CA LEU A 183 -1.23 19.13 13.02
C LEU A 183 -0.27 18.04 13.53
N TYR A 184 0.40 17.32 12.63
CA TYR A 184 1.29 16.22 13.01
C TYR A 184 2.55 16.73 13.73
N GLU A 185 3.04 17.92 13.38
CA GLU A 185 4.10 18.62 14.12
C GLU A 185 3.66 18.99 15.54
N THR A 186 2.40 19.39 15.72
CA THR A 186 1.84 19.74 17.03
C THR A 186 1.61 18.50 17.91
N LEU A 187 1.09 17.42 17.34
CA LEU A 187 0.82 16.17 18.05
C LEU A 187 2.09 15.37 18.36
N GLY A 188 3.09 15.45 17.48
CA GLY A 188 4.30 14.64 17.54
C GLY A 188 4.10 13.22 17.00
N LYS A 189 5.21 12.56 16.71
CA LYS A 189 5.25 11.25 16.05
C LYS A 189 4.52 10.14 16.83
N ASP A 190 4.58 10.20 18.17
CA ASP A 190 4.06 9.15 19.04
C ASP A 190 2.54 9.21 19.19
N GLU A 191 1.93 10.39 19.02
CA GLU A 191 0.46 10.54 19.05
C GLU A 191 -0.14 10.35 17.65
N THR A 192 0.57 10.80 16.62
CA THR A 192 0.09 10.72 15.22
C THR A 192 -0.19 9.29 14.76
N VAL A 193 0.50 8.28 15.32
CA VAL A 193 0.21 6.85 15.01
C VAL A 193 -1.27 6.50 15.24
N TYR A 194 -1.93 7.13 16.22
CA TYR A 194 -3.31 6.83 16.58
C TYR A 194 -4.34 7.49 15.66
N LEU A 195 -3.95 8.43 14.80
CA LEU A 195 -4.80 8.93 13.72
C LEU A 195 -4.86 7.96 12.53
N HIS A 196 -3.94 6.99 12.48
CA HIS A 196 -3.73 6.11 11.35
C HIS A 196 -4.34 4.72 11.51
N ALA A 197 -4.64 4.08 10.38
CA ALA A 197 -5.11 2.71 10.35
C ALA A 197 -3.99 1.74 10.75
N TRP A 198 -4.33 0.66 11.44
CA TRP A 198 -3.38 -0.36 11.90
C TRP A 198 -3.88 -1.70 11.40
N THR A 199 -3.09 -2.39 10.58
CA THR A 199 -3.55 -3.66 10.00
C THR A 199 -3.71 -4.75 11.07
N SER A 200 -2.91 -4.68 12.14
CA SER A 200 -2.98 -5.54 13.32
C SER A 200 -2.95 -4.75 14.64
N ASP A 201 -3.04 -5.44 15.76
CA ASP A 201 -2.88 -4.89 17.11
C ASP A 201 -1.42 -4.52 17.47
N LYS A 202 -0.48 -4.73 16.55
CA LYS A 202 0.93 -4.37 16.71
C LYS A 202 1.19 -2.96 16.19
N ALA A 203 1.89 -2.14 16.96
CA ALA A 203 2.27 -0.77 16.56
C ALA A 203 3.14 -0.71 15.29
N ALA A 204 3.85 -1.79 14.94
CA ALA A 204 4.60 -1.88 13.69
C ALA A 204 3.70 -1.88 12.43
N SER A 205 2.41 -2.19 12.59
CA SER A 205 1.42 -2.33 11.50
C SER A 205 0.76 -1.02 11.07
N VAL A 206 1.17 0.10 11.64
CA VAL A 206 0.62 1.42 11.33
C VAL A 206 0.79 1.70 9.83
N ASP A 207 -0.33 1.95 9.16
CA ASP A 207 -0.39 2.44 7.80
C ASP A 207 -0.03 3.93 7.77
N ASN A 208 1.09 4.27 7.15
CA ASN A 208 1.60 5.65 7.15
C ASN A 208 0.83 6.59 6.20
N THR A 209 -0.11 6.09 5.41
CA THR A 209 -0.90 6.87 4.45
C THR A 209 -2.35 6.99 4.90
N HIS A 210 -2.98 5.87 5.25
CA HIS A 210 -4.41 5.85 5.51
C HIS A 210 -4.76 6.13 6.97
N THR A 211 -5.69 7.06 7.17
CA THR A 211 -6.25 7.39 8.49
C THR A 211 -7.25 6.35 8.96
N ASN A 212 -7.47 6.27 10.28
CA ASN A 212 -8.59 5.53 10.87
C ASN A 212 -9.80 6.45 11.11
N VAL A 213 -10.84 5.95 11.78
CA VAL A 213 -12.07 6.71 12.05
C VAL A 213 -11.83 8.04 12.77
N TRP A 214 -10.87 8.11 13.70
CA TRP A 214 -10.53 9.34 14.41
C TRP A 214 -9.75 10.28 13.50
N GLY A 215 -8.70 9.81 12.82
CA GLY A 215 -7.95 10.64 11.87
C GLY A 215 -8.81 11.21 10.74
N ALA A 216 -9.76 10.42 10.23
CA ALA A 216 -10.73 10.87 9.24
C ALA A 216 -11.64 11.99 9.76
N ARG A 217 -12.04 11.95 11.04
CA ARG A 217 -12.82 13.02 11.68
C ARG A 217 -12.00 14.29 11.82
N VAL A 218 -10.77 14.18 12.30
CA VAL A 218 -9.85 15.32 12.45
C VAL A 218 -9.62 15.99 11.10
N ASN A 219 -9.30 15.23 10.05
CA ASN A 219 -9.08 15.77 8.71
C ASN A 219 -10.34 16.38 8.09
N ALA A 220 -11.52 15.80 8.33
CA ALA A 220 -12.79 16.38 7.86
C ALA A 220 -13.12 17.70 8.56
N CYS A 221 -12.84 17.80 9.86
CA CYS A 221 -12.97 19.03 10.64
C CYS A 221 -12.02 20.12 10.10
N LEU A 222 -10.73 19.80 9.91
CA LEU A 222 -9.76 20.71 9.31
C LEU A 222 -10.24 21.23 7.94
N CYS A 223 -10.71 20.31 7.08
CA CYS A 223 -11.17 20.65 5.76
C CYS A 223 -12.35 21.63 5.78
N LEU A 224 -13.39 21.36 6.58
CA LEU A 224 -14.59 22.20 6.62
C LEU A 224 -14.38 23.51 7.39
N ASN A 225 -13.52 23.53 8.41
CA ASN A 225 -13.13 24.78 9.06
C ASN A 225 -12.41 25.70 8.06
N GLU A 226 -11.55 25.17 7.18
CA GLU A 226 -10.92 25.98 6.15
C GLU A 226 -11.91 26.48 5.09
N VAL A 227 -12.87 25.65 4.67
CA VAL A 227 -13.98 26.09 3.79
C VAL A 227 -14.79 27.21 4.46
N LYS A 228 -15.05 27.12 5.77
CA LYS A 228 -15.73 28.16 6.54
C LYS A 228 -14.90 29.45 6.61
N ASN A 229 -13.60 29.34 6.88
CA ASN A 229 -12.67 30.48 6.96
C ASN A 229 -12.53 31.22 5.62
N GLN A 230 -12.55 30.49 4.50
CA GLN A 230 -12.52 31.08 3.16
C GLN A 230 -13.88 31.66 2.71
N GLN A 231 -14.93 31.51 3.52
CA GLN A 231 -16.27 32.03 3.24
C GLN A 231 -16.81 31.58 1.88
N VAL A 232 -16.66 30.28 1.57
CA VAL A 232 -17.20 29.64 0.38
C VAL A 232 -18.73 29.75 0.37
N ALA A 233 -19.22 30.73 -0.41
CA ALA A 233 -20.61 31.13 -0.45
C ALA A 233 -21.56 29.95 -0.67
N GLY A 234 -22.60 29.87 0.15
CA GLY A 234 -23.65 28.87 0.07
C GLY A 234 -23.30 27.51 0.69
N LEU A 235 -22.06 27.27 1.11
CA LEU A 235 -21.62 26.10 1.86
C LEU A 235 -21.18 26.47 3.28
N SER A 236 -20.41 27.55 3.46
CA SER A 236 -19.87 27.95 4.78
C SER A 236 -20.94 28.21 5.82
N GLU A 237 -22.13 28.65 5.41
CA GLU A 237 -23.28 28.93 6.28
C GLU A 237 -23.89 27.65 6.87
N HIS A 238 -23.61 26.51 6.26
CA HIS A 238 -24.10 25.19 6.66
C HIS A 238 -23.06 24.38 7.43
N ILE A 239 -21.87 24.95 7.68
CA ILE A 239 -20.80 24.29 8.45
C ILE A 239 -20.98 24.62 9.94
N LEU A 240 -21.22 23.56 10.72
CA LEU A 240 -21.43 23.64 12.15
C LEU A 240 -20.17 24.15 12.87
N ASP A 241 -20.34 24.87 13.97
CA ASP A 241 -19.21 25.21 14.85
C ASP A 241 -18.67 23.95 15.53
N THR A 242 -17.36 23.74 15.45
CA THR A 242 -16.68 22.57 16.02
C THR A 242 -15.70 23.00 17.10
N ASP A 243 -15.72 22.34 18.25
CA ASP A 243 -14.64 22.45 19.23
C ASP A 243 -13.47 21.56 18.80
N GLU A 244 -12.38 22.19 18.35
CA GLU A 244 -11.17 21.48 17.91
C GLU A 244 -10.58 20.60 19.02
N LYS A 245 -10.69 21.00 20.29
CA LYS A 245 -10.20 20.19 21.42
C LYS A 245 -11.00 18.91 21.56
N GLU A 246 -12.30 18.99 21.34
CA GLU A 246 -13.18 17.82 21.36
C GLU A 246 -12.85 16.88 20.21
N VAL A 247 -12.65 17.41 18.99
CA VAL A 247 -12.31 16.61 17.82
C VAL A 247 -10.96 15.88 17.98
N LEU A 248 -10.02 16.47 18.71
CA LEU A 248 -8.74 15.86 19.05
C LEU A 248 -8.79 14.91 20.25
N ASP A 249 -9.94 14.73 20.91
CA ASP A 249 -10.08 13.75 21.98
C ASP A 249 -10.19 12.32 21.40
N ARG A 250 -9.05 11.63 21.34
CA ARG A 250 -8.99 10.24 20.87
C ARG A 250 -9.91 9.30 21.66
N SER A 251 -10.15 9.54 22.94
CA SER A 251 -10.96 8.65 23.78
C SER A 251 -12.43 8.61 23.36
N LYS A 252 -12.88 9.66 22.66
CA LYS A 252 -14.24 9.78 22.14
C LYS A 252 -14.42 9.11 20.78
N TYR A 253 -13.37 9.08 19.96
CA TYR A 253 -13.50 8.80 18.53
C TYR A 253 -12.66 7.64 18.01
N LEU A 254 -11.57 7.26 18.68
CA LEU A 254 -10.76 6.12 18.30
C LEU A 254 -11.45 4.83 18.74
N VAL A 255 -11.77 3.99 17.77
CA VAL A 255 -12.50 2.73 18.01
C VAL A 255 -11.76 1.62 17.27
N SER A 256 -11.37 0.58 17.99
CA SER A 256 -10.84 -0.66 17.40
C SER A 256 -11.97 -1.48 16.80
N ASN A 257 -11.64 -2.28 15.79
CA ASN A 257 -12.57 -3.21 15.17
C ASN A 257 -12.87 -4.37 16.14
N PRO A 258 -14.11 -4.54 16.61
CA PRO A 258 -14.46 -5.64 17.51
C PRO A 258 -14.39 -7.02 16.83
N GLU A 259 -14.47 -7.05 15.49
CA GLU A 259 -14.38 -8.28 14.69
C GLU A 259 -12.94 -8.64 14.31
N TYR A 260 -11.96 -7.84 14.72
CA TYR A 260 -10.56 -8.16 14.50
C TYR A 260 -10.12 -9.31 15.42
N HIS A 261 -9.51 -10.32 14.83
CA HIS A 261 -8.88 -11.42 15.55
C HIS A 261 -7.44 -11.58 15.06
N PRO A 262 -6.44 -11.44 15.96
CA PRO A 262 -5.05 -11.57 15.56
C PRO A 262 -4.77 -12.97 15.05
N VAL A 263 -3.89 -13.07 14.07
CA VAL A 263 -3.39 -14.35 13.61
C VAL A 263 -2.47 -14.95 14.65
N VAL A 264 -2.88 -16.11 15.16
CA VAL A 264 -2.09 -16.90 16.10
C VAL A 264 -1.32 -17.95 15.31
N PHE A 265 0.00 -17.92 15.45
CA PHE A 265 0.87 -18.95 14.89
C PHE A 265 0.75 -20.25 15.69
N THR A 266 0.81 -21.37 14.95
CA THR A 266 1.00 -22.72 15.50
C THR A 266 2.03 -23.44 14.64
N SER A 267 2.95 -24.16 15.29
CA SER A 267 3.96 -24.95 14.59
C SER A 267 3.40 -26.28 14.07
N ASP A 268 2.19 -26.66 14.49
CA ASP A 268 1.41 -27.77 13.92
C ASP A 268 0.64 -27.29 12.68
N LEU A 269 1.31 -27.35 11.53
CA LEU A 269 0.77 -26.90 10.26
C LEU A 269 0.00 -28.04 9.57
N PRO A 270 -1.30 -27.85 9.26
CA PRO A 270 -2.06 -28.85 8.51
C PRO A 270 -1.55 -28.95 7.07
N LYS A 271 -1.95 -29.98 6.33
CA LYS A 271 -1.76 -29.98 4.88
C LYS A 271 -2.66 -28.94 4.22
N SER A 272 -2.20 -28.35 3.13
CA SER A 272 -3.05 -27.47 2.32
C SER A 272 -4.26 -28.23 1.78
N ARG A 273 -5.38 -27.53 1.73
CA ARG A 273 -6.63 -27.99 1.11
C ARG A 273 -6.59 -27.87 -0.41
N PHE A 274 -5.66 -27.07 -0.95
CA PHE A 274 -5.63 -26.71 -2.37
C PHE A 274 -4.43 -27.30 -3.10
N TRP A 275 -3.26 -27.39 -2.46
CA TRP A 275 -2.02 -27.76 -3.16
C TRP A 275 -1.36 -28.99 -2.55
N GLU A 276 -0.81 -29.82 -3.43
CA GLU A 276 -0.09 -31.03 -3.07
C GLU A 276 1.37 -30.71 -2.75
N ASP A 277 2.01 -31.60 -1.98
CA ASP A 277 3.45 -31.54 -1.73
C ASP A 277 4.22 -31.82 -3.04
N ALA A 278 5.30 -31.09 -3.29
CA ALA A 278 6.12 -31.23 -4.50
C ALA A 278 7.61 -30.96 -4.20
N ALA A 279 8.51 -31.68 -4.89
CA ALA A 279 9.97 -31.60 -4.67
C ALA A 279 10.42 -31.75 -3.20
N GLY A 280 9.62 -32.40 -2.35
CA GLY A 280 9.87 -32.54 -0.91
C GLY A 280 9.51 -31.32 -0.05
N PHE A 281 8.72 -30.38 -0.59
CA PHE A 281 8.19 -29.18 0.06
C PHE A 281 6.65 -29.20 0.05
N SER A 282 6.03 -28.55 1.03
CA SER A 282 4.56 -28.40 1.13
C SER A 282 4.10 -27.09 0.52
N GLY A 283 3.05 -27.14 -0.31
CA GLY A 283 2.47 -25.96 -0.95
C GLY A 283 1.50 -25.21 -0.02
N THR A 284 1.53 -23.88 -0.06
CA THR A 284 0.60 -23.02 0.69
C THR A 284 0.49 -21.63 0.07
N VAL A 285 -0.57 -20.91 0.42
CA VAL A 285 -0.75 -19.48 0.19
C VAL A 285 -1.23 -18.85 1.48
N PHE A 286 -0.63 -17.74 1.87
CA PHE A 286 -1.03 -17.03 3.08
C PHE A 286 -0.60 -15.56 3.09
N GLY A 287 -1.14 -14.81 4.06
CA GLY A 287 -0.88 -13.38 4.24
C GLY A 287 -1.89 -12.50 3.51
N ASP A 288 -1.47 -11.30 3.11
CA ASP A 288 -2.30 -10.26 2.51
C ASP A 288 -2.53 -10.55 1.02
N VAL A 289 -3.42 -11.52 0.78
CA VAL A 289 -3.74 -12.04 -0.56
C VAL A 289 -5.01 -11.46 -1.18
N LEU A 290 -5.49 -10.34 -0.62
CA LEU A 290 -6.70 -9.57 -0.98
C LEU A 290 -8.03 -10.30 -0.77
N GLU A 291 -8.12 -11.55 -1.21
CA GLU A 291 -9.33 -12.35 -1.18
C GLU A 291 -9.12 -13.65 -0.39
N GLU A 292 -10.17 -14.45 -0.26
CA GLU A 292 -10.01 -15.79 0.29
C GLU A 292 -9.10 -16.63 -0.61
N VAL A 293 -8.29 -17.45 0.03
CA VAL A 293 -7.36 -18.35 -0.65
C VAL A 293 -8.12 -19.29 -1.60
N SER A 294 -7.75 -19.27 -2.88
CA SER A 294 -8.41 -20.06 -3.93
C SER A 294 -7.45 -20.42 -5.09
N LYS A 295 -7.85 -21.40 -5.91
CA LYS A 295 -7.12 -21.77 -7.16
C LYS A 295 -7.34 -20.80 -8.31
N GLU A 296 -8.22 -19.80 -8.17
CA GLU A 296 -8.48 -18.80 -9.21
C GLU A 296 -7.28 -17.85 -9.36
N HIS A 297 -6.65 -17.49 -8.25
CA HIS A 297 -5.58 -16.49 -8.21
C HIS A 297 -4.19 -17.10 -8.04
N PHE A 298 -4.11 -18.39 -7.68
CA PHE A 298 -2.87 -19.04 -7.31
C PHE A 298 -2.72 -20.40 -8.00
N VAL A 299 -1.55 -20.60 -8.62
CA VAL A 299 -1.10 -21.87 -9.17
C VAL A 299 0.13 -22.29 -8.38
N LEU A 300 0.08 -23.47 -7.75
CA LEU A 300 1.24 -24.16 -7.19
C LEU A 300 1.13 -25.62 -7.65
N GLU A 301 2.12 -26.10 -8.39
CA GLU A 301 2.11 -27.46 -8.94
C GLU A 301 3.53 -28.02 -9.15
N PRO A 302 3.68 -29.36 -9.18
CA PRO A 302 4.93 -30.00 -9.57
C PRO A 302 5.31 -29.66 -11.02
N ALA A 303 6.60 -29.41 -11.26
CA ALA A 303 7.16 -29.15 -12.60
C ALA A 303 8.29 -30.14 -12.98
N GLY A 304 8.45 -31.22 -12.20
CA GLY A 304 9.51 -32.22 -12.34
C GLY A 304 9.87 -32.83 -10.99
N GLU A 305 10.88 -33.70 -10.95
CA GLU A 305 11.32 -34.39 -9.73
C GLU A 305 11.80 -33.41 -8.64
N ASN A 306 12.64 -32.44 -9.01
CA ASN A 306 13.16 -31.38 -8.14
C ASN A 306 12.75 -29.99 -8.67
N ALA A 307 11.51 -29.85 -9.10
CA ALA A 307 11.00 -28.63 -9.69
C ALA A 307 9.54 -28.35 -9.32
N VAL A 308 9.21 -27.07 -9.13
CA VAL A 308 7.85 -26.60 -8.85
C VAL A 308 7.54 -25.35 -9.68
N HIS A 309 6.29 -25.19 -10.06
CA HIS A 309 5.78 -23.99 -10.72
C HIS A 309 4.87 -23.24 -9.75
N ILE A 310 5.10 -21.93 -9.62
CA ILE A 310 4.27 -21.03 -8.82
C ILE A 310 3.88 -19.82 -9.67
N ALA A 311 2.58 -19.56 -9.80
CA ALA A 311 2.06 -18.34 -10.42
C ALA A 311 1.00 -17.68 -9.55
N VAL A 312 1.06 -16.35 -9.48
CA VAL A 312 0.12 -15.51 -8.74
C VAL A 312 -0.54 -14.54 -9.71
N LYS A 313 -1.86 -14.34 -9.62
CA LYS A 313 -2.67 -13.56 -10.57
C LYS A 313 -3.52 -12.51 -9.86
N ASN A 314 -4.19 -11.66 -10.64
CA ASN A 314 -5.21 -10.71 -10.20
C ASN A 314 -4.79 -9.76 -9.06
N ASN A 315 -3.51 -9.39 -9.01
CA ASN A 315 -2.90 -8.57 -7.96
C ASN A 315 -2.92 -9.18 -6.55
N CYS A 316 -3.28 -10.45 -6.40
CA CYS A 316 -3.28 -11.13 -5.11
C CYS A 316 -1.85 -11.26 -4.56
N GLY A 317 -1.70 -11.07 -3.25
CA GLY A 317 -0.39 -11.05 -2.61
C GLY A 317 0.37 -9.74 -2.84
N LYS A 318 1.41 -9.54 -2.04
CA LYS A 318 2.34 -8.39 -2.14
C LYS A 318 3.54 -8.63 -1.23
N ILE A 319 4.65 -7.96 -1.50
CA ILE A 319 5.65 -7.61 -0.47
C ILE A 319 5.57 -6.09 -0.27
N ALA A 320 5.14 -5.66 0.90
CA ALA A 320 4.93 -4.25 1.21
C ALA A 320 5.55 -3.88 2.57
N ALA A 321 5.55 -2.59 2.91
CA ALA A 321 6.16 -2.10 4.15
C ALA A 321 5.62 -2.80 5.41
N VAL A 322 4.30 -3.01 5.49
CA VAL A 322 3.62 -3.53 6.70
C VAL A 322 2.78 -4.78 6.45
N SER A 323 2.86 -5.38 5.27
CA SER A 323 2.21 -6.66 5.00
C SER A 323 2.94 -7.44 3.92
N ASP A 324 2.76 -8.76 3.96
CA ASP A 324 3.16 -9.68 2.91
C ASP A 324 2.05 -10.69 2.66
N GLY A 325 1.90 -11.08 1.40
CA GLY A 325 0.99 -12.12 0.94
C GLY A 325 1.67 -12.90 -0.17
N ILE A 326 1.86 -14.19 0.05
CA ILE A 326 2.74 -15.02 -0.78
C ILE A 326 2.11 -16.39 -1.08
N ALA A 327 2.44 -16.91 -2.25
CA ALA A 327 2.37 -18.33 -2.56
C ALA A 327 3.74 -18.95 -2.30
N MET A 328 3.80 -20.08 -1.60
CA MET A 328 5.06 -20.68 -1.18
C MET A 328 5.02 -22.22 -1.21
N TYR A 329 6.10 -22.82 -1.69
CA TYR A 329 6.47 -24.20 -1.34
C TYR A 329 7.50 -24.15 -0.22
N TYR A 330 7.19 -24.70 0.96
CA TYR A 330 8.04 -24.59 2.15
C TYR A 330 8.42 -25.94 2.75
N LYS A 331 9.52 -25.94 3.51
CA LYS A 331 9.95 -27.05 4.35
C LYS A 331 10.27 -26.55 5.75
N LYS A 332 9.71 -27.22 6.75
CA LYS A 332 9.99 -26.97 8.17
C LYS A 332 11.35 -27.59 8.53
N ILE A 333 12.25 -26.78 9.07
CA ILE A 333 13.64 -27.13 9.38
C ILE A 333 13.92 -26.75 10.84
N PRO A 334 14.56 -27.61 11.66
CA PRO A 334 15.00 -27.20 12.99
C PRO A 334 15.89 -25.95 12.94
N ALA A 335 15.59 -24.94 13.75
CA ALA A 335 16.25 -23.63 13.67
C ALA A 335 17.75 -23.67 13.99
N ASP A 336 18.20 -24.70 14.72
CA ASP A 336 19.60 -24.94 15.09
C ASP A 336 20.38 -25.74 14.03
N ARG A 337 19.72 -26.23 12.98
CA ARG A 337 20.33 -27.08 11.96
C ARG A 337 20.83 -26.24 10.79
N PRO A 338 22.15 -26.09 10.58
CA PRO A 338 22.65 -25.27 9.49
C PRO A 338 22.36 -25.90 8.12
N PHE A 339 22.04 -25.08 7.13
CA PHE A 339 21.66 -25.52 5.80
C PHE A 339 22.05 -24.54 4.69
N ILE A 340 21.98 -25.04 3.47
CA ILE A 340 22.04 -24.31 2.21
C ILE A 340 20.79 -24.70 1.40
N LEU A 341 20.00 -23.71 0.99
CA LEU A 341 18.89 -23.87 0.04
C LEU A 341 19.29 -23.21 -1.28
N ARG A 342 19.23 -23.96 -2.38
CA ARG A 342 19.53 -23.47 -3.74
C ARG A 342 18.45 -23.89 -4.72
N ALA A 343 18.25 -23.06 -5.74
CA ALA A 343 17.39 -23.36 -6.88
C ALA A 343 17.77 -22.48 -8.07
N LYS A 344 17.25 -22.81 -9.26
CA LYS A 344 17.16 -21.89 -10.39
C LYS A 344 15.72 -21.43 -10.54
N ALA A 345 15.51 -20.13 -10.77
CA ALA A 345 14.21 -19.55 -11.10
C ALA A 345 14.15 -19.19 -12.59
N VAL A 346 13.23 -19.80 -13.32
CA VAL A 346 12.85 -19.44 -14.69
C VAL A 346 11.68 -18.47 -14.62
N ILE A 347 11.89 -17.23 -15.06
CA ILE A 347 10.88 -16.18 -15.01
C ILE A 347 10.00 -16.31 -16.26
N HIS A 348 8.72 -16.63 -16.12
CA HIS A 348 7.80 -16.74 -17.26
C HIS A 348 7.10 -15.42 -17.55
N ASP A 349 6.63 -14.74 -16.51
CA ASP A 349 6.01 -13.42 -16.62
C ASP A 349 6.06 -12.68 -15.27
N TYR A 350 5.97 -11.35 -15.32
CA TYR A 350 5.63 -10.56 -14.15
C TYR A 350 5.04 -9.20 -14.53
N PHE A 351 4.17 -8.67 -13.67
CA PHE A 351 3.72 -7.29 -13.77
C PHE A 351 4.75 -6.33 -13.14
N LEU A 352 5.10 -5.26 -13.85
CA LEU A 352 6.05 -4.26 -13.34
C LEU A 352 5.41 -3.45 -12.20
N ASN A 353 5.68 -3.84 -10.97
CA ASN A 353 5.23 -3.15 -9.76
C ASN A 353 6.19 -3.41 -8.60
N ASP A 354 6.30 -2.44 -7.69
CA ASP A 354 7.28 -2.48 -6.60
C ASP A 354 7.01 -3.54 -5.52
N GLN A 355 5.82 -4.12 -5.53
CA GLN A 355 5.39 -5.13 -4.56
C GLN A 355 5.45 -6.57 -5.11
N VAL A 356 5.84 -6.74 -6.37
CA VAL A 356 6.06 -8.04 -6.99
C VAL A 356 7.43 -8.58 -6.56
N SER A 357 7.49 -9.85 -6.18
CA SER A 357 8.71 -10.52 -5.81
C SER A 357 8.60 -12.03 -6.00
N PHE A 358 9.73 -12.69 -6.19
CA PHE A 358 9.83 -14.14 -6.34
C PHE A 358 11.25 -14.60 -6.02
N GLY A 359 11.41 -15.78 -5.44
CA GLY A 359 12.74 -16.31 -5.15
C GLY A 359 12.73 -17.33 -4.03
N LEU A 360 13.83 -17.36 -3.28
CA LEU A 360 13.92 -18.18 -2.06
C LEU A 360 13.61 -17.32 -0.84
N MET A 361 12.99 -17.93 0.16
CA MET A 361 12.69 -17.31 1.45
C MET A 361 12.91 -18.30 2.59
N VAL A 362 13.47 -17.79 3.70
CA VAL A 362 13.48 -18.45 5.01
C VAL A 362 12.76 -17.53 5.98
N ARG A 363 11.83 -18.07 6.77
CA ARG A 363 10.99 -17.31 7.70
C ARG A 363 10.78 -18.02 9.03
N ASP A 364 10.46 -17.29 10.09
CA ASP A 364 10.25 -17.82 11.45
C ASP A 364 8.80 -18.20 11.78
N ASP A 365 7.90 -18.12 10.80
CA ASP A 365 6.55 -18.63 10.86
C ASP A 365 6.08 -19.13 9.48
N CYS A 366 4.99 -19.86 9.42
CA CYS A 366 4.33 -20.20 8.16
C CYS A 366 2.85 -20.49 8.46
N TYR A 367 1.98 -20.27 7.48
CA TYR A 367 0.56 -20.54 7.62
C TYR A 367 0.06 -21.30 6.41
N VAL A 368 -1.03 -22.03 6.61
CA VAL A 368 -1.62 -22.89 5.60
C VAL A 368 -2.99 -22.35 5.18
N ASP A 369 -3.11 -22.01 3.91
CA ASP A 369 -4.33 -21.49 3.28
C ASP A 369 -4.99 -20.31 4.03
N LYS A 370 -4.19 -19.33 4.45
CA LYS A 370 -4.63 -18.30 5.42
C LYS A 370 -4.55 -16.88 4.87
N THR A 371 -5.69 -16.27 4.60
CA THR A 371 -5.78 -14.82 4.33
C THR A 371 -5.70 -14.01 5.64
N THR A 372 -4.82 -13.02 5.69
CA THR A 372 -4.72 -12.05 6.80
C THR A 372 -4.02 -10.77 6.37
N ALA A 373 -4.31 -9.64 7.01
CA ALA A 373 -3.56 -8.39 6.82
C ALA A 373 -2.51 -8.15 7.92
N ASP A 374 -2.38 -9.10 8.86
CA ASP A 374 -1.45 -8.98 9.98
C ASP A 374 0.00 -8.99 9.50
N ILE A 375 0.85 -8.24 10.21
CA ILE A 375 2.29 -8.44 10.12
C ILE A 375 2.61 -9.85 10.62
N LEU A 376 3.08 -10.67 9.68
CA LEU A 376 3.60 -12.00 9.92
C LEU A 376 5.04 -11.95 10.44
N GLY A 377 5.63 -13.13 10.59
CA GLY A 377 6.97 -13.34 11.09
C GLY A 377 8.07 -12.68 10.27
N ASP A 378 9.26 -12.75 10.84
CA ASP A 378 10.47 -12.25 10.23
C ASP A 378 10.94 -13.22 9.13
N TYR A 379 11.67 -12.69 8.15
CA TYR A 379 12.18 -13.49 7.05
C TYR A 379 13.42 -12.89 6.41
N VAL A 380 14.16 -13.72 5.67
CA VAL A 380 15.20 -13.30 4.73
C VAL A 380 14.91 -13.93 3.36
N ALA A 381 15.11 -13.16 2.29
CA ALA A 381 14.81 -13.56 0.93
C ALA A 381 15.95 -13.26 -0.05
N ALA A 382 16.32 -14.27 -0.83
CA ALA A 382 17.12 -14.14 -2.05
C ALA A 382 16.17 -13.96 -3.23
N ALA A 383 15.71 -12.73 -3.42
CA ALA A 383 14.63 -12.39 -4.32
C ALA A 383 14.69 -10.89 -4.69
N PRO A 384 14.18 -10.49 -5.86
CA PRO A 384 14.16 -9.09 -6.24
C PRO A 384 12.96 -8.39 -5.62
N LEU A 385 13.07 -7.08 -5.36
CA LEU A 385 11.97 -6.23 -4.91
C LEU A 385 12.12 -4.82 -5.49
N LEU A 386 11.02 -4.06 -5.59
CA LEU A 386 11.00 -2.76 -6.28
C LEU A 386 11.32 -2.92 -7.78
N LEU A 387 10.67 -3.89 -8.44
CA LEU A 387 10.98 -4.25 -9.83
C LEU A 387 10.87 -3.08 -10.82
N THR A 388 10.08 -2.04 -10.51
CA THR A 388 9.97 -0.86 -11.38
C THR A 388 11.32 -0.13 -11.51
N HIS A 389 12.25 -0.34 -10.57
CA HIS A 389 13.60 0.24 -10.55
C HIS A 389 14.57 -0.46 -11.52
N GLY A 390 14.12 -1.50 -12.25
CA GLY A 390 14.91 -2.17 -13.28
C GLY A 390 16.26 -2.66 -12.76
N ALA A 391 17.36 -2.17 -13.33
CA ALA A 391 18.72 -2.52 -12.93
C ALA A 391 19.14 -1.97 -11.54
N GLN A 392 18.23 -1.33 -10.80
CA GLN A 392 18.45 -0.86 -9.43
C GLN A 392 17.42 -1.44 -8.44
N CYS A 393 16.59 -2.39 -8.89
CA CYS A 393 15.74 -3.14 -7.97
C CYS A 393 16.60 -3.86 -6.93
N TRP A 394 16.03 -4.12 -5.76
CA TRP A 394 16.74 -4.87 -4.72
C TRP A 394 17.03 -6.28 -5.22
N ASN A 395 18.14 -6.89 -4.78
CA ASN A 395 18.47 -8.27 -5.15
C ASN A 395 18.23 -9.26 -4.01
N CYS A 396 18.21 -8.78 -2.77
CA CYS A 396 17.94 -9.53 -1.55
C CYS A 396 17.30 -8.56 -0.56
N PHE A 397 16.45 -9.08 0.32
CA PHE A 397 15.81 -8.29 1.36
C PHE A 397 15.39 -9.16 2.53
N ALA A 398 15.04 -8.52 3.64
CA ALA A 398 14.52 -9.18 4.81
C ALA A 398 13.33 -8.42 5.38
N ARG A 399 12.56 -9.09 6.25
CA ARG A 399 11.69 -8.44 7.22
C ARG A 399 12.22 -8.75 8.62
N LYS A 400 12.43 -7.72 9.42
CA LYS A 400 12.87 -7.83 10.81
C LYS A 400 12.01 -6.94 11.69
N SER A 401 11.33 -7.52 12.67
CA SER A 401 10.43 -6.82 13.59
C SER A 401 9.40 -5.95 12.85
N GLY A 402 8.88 -6.47 11.74
CA GLY A 402 7.89 -5.78 10.90
C GLY A 402 8.45 -4.79 9.88
N GLU A 403 9.76 -4.54 9.84
CA GLU A 403 10.37 -3.59 8.90
C GLU A 403 11.10 -4.29 7.75
N LEU A 404 10.92 -3.79 6.52
CA LEU A 404 11.69 -4.25 5.37
C LEU A 404 13.13 -3.71 5.44
N VAL A 405 14.09 -4.62 5.31
CA VAL A 405 15.52 -4.33 5.29
C VAL A 405 16.05 -4.62 3.89
N LYS A 406 16.66 -3.61 3.27
CA LYS A 406 17.34 -3.73 1.98
C LYS A 406 18.64 -4.52 2.16
N GLY A 407 18.87 -5.52 1.31
CA GLY A 407 20.18 -6.15 1.15
C GLY A 407 21.05 -5.38 0.16
N GLY A 408 21.06 -5.82 -1.09
CA GLY A 408 21.78 -5.17 -2.19
C GLY A 408 20.84 -4.64 -3.29
N ILE A 409 21.43 -4.27 -4.42
CA ILE A 409 20.72 -3.95 -5.66
C ILE A 409 21.20 -4.88 -6.77
N CYS A 410 20.35 -5.11 -7.76
CA CYS A 410 20.75 -5.78 -8.99
C CYS A 410 21.76 -4.93 -9.77
N THR A 411 22.50 -5.56 -10.68
CA THR A 411 23.39 -4.89 -11.65
C THR A 411 22.80 -4.87 -13.06
N ARG A 412 21.68 -5.57 -13.26
CA ARG A 412 20.90 -5.58 -14.50
C ARG A 412 19.41 -5.74 -14.20
N ALA A 413 18.57 -5.38 -15.17
CA ALA A 413 17.16 -5.77 -15.12
C ALA A 413 17.01 -7.26 -15.46
N TYR A 414 16.11 -7.93 -14.74
CA TYR A 414 15.67 -9.29 -15.02
C TYR A 414 14.34 -9.23 -15.77
N LYS A 415 14.13 -10.11 -16.74
CA LYS A 415 12.94 -10.10 -17.62
C LYS A 415 12.39 -11.52 -17.84
N PRO A 416 11.14 -11.66 -18.32
CA PRO A 416 10.62 -12.94 -18.79
C PRO A 416 11.60 -13.65 -19.74
N GLY A 417 11.78 -14.95 -19.52
CA GLY A 417 12.73 -15.83 -20.19
C GLY A 417 14.11 -15.92 -19.53
N ASP A 418 14.46 -15.05 -18.57
CA ASP A 418 15.71 -15.17 -17.84
C ASP A 418 15.68 -16.35 -16.85
N VAL A 419 16.84 -17.00 -16.67
CA VAL A 419 17.08 -18.02 -15.64
C VAL A 419 18.03 -17.44 -14.60
N VAL A 420 17.65 -17.53 -13.32
CA VAL A 420 18.35 -16.89 -12.20
C VAL A 420 18.74 -17.95 -11.17
N GLU A 421 20.02 -18.03 -10.82
CA GLU A 421 20.50 -18.89 -9.74
C GLU A 421 20.24 -18.23 -8.39
N LEU A 422 19.73 -18.98 -7.42
CA LEU A 422 19.31 -18.48 -6.11
C LEU A 422 19.98 -19.31 -5.01
N GLN A 423 20.41 -18.65 -3.94
CA GLN A 423 20.91 -19.32 -2.74
C GLN A 423 20.53 -18.57 -1.47
N ILE A 424 20.12 -19.32 -0.45
CA ILE A 424 20.14 -18.88 0.95
C ILE A 424 20.96 -19.89 1.75
N GLU A 425 21.87 -19.39 2.57
CA GLU A 425 22.73 -20.19 3.42
C GLU A 425 22.65 -19.67 4.87
N SER A 426 22.44 -20.57 5.82
CA SER A 426 22.52 -20.22 7.24
C SER A 426 23.97 -19.95 7.64
N THR A 427 24.17 -18.88 8.41
CA THR A 427 25.44 -18.52 9.04
C THR A 427 25.33 -18.66 10.56
N GLN A 428 26.40 -18.36 11.29
CA GLN A 428 26.40 -18.38 12.75
C GLN A 428 25.35 -17.44 13.37
N ASP A 429 25.18 -16.25 12.75
CA ASP A 429 24.39 -15.15 13.31
C ASP A 429 23.12 -14.85 12.49
N GLY A 430 22.91 -15.50 11.35
CA GLY A 430 21.75 -15.29 10.50
C GLY A 430 21.87 -15.98 9.15
N TYR A 431 21.82 -15.21 8.05
CA TYR A 431 21.74 -15.76 6.70
C TYR A 431 22.58 -14.99 5.67
N ALA A 432 23.09 -15.73 4.70
CA ALA A 432 23.74 -15.20 3.50
C ALA A 432 22.84 -15.48 2.28
N CYS A 433 22.56 -14.45 1.48
CA CYS A 433 21.67 -14.55 0.32
C CYS A 433 22.36 -14.18 -0.98
N THR A 434 22.10 -14.94 -2.04
CA THR A 434 22.62 -14.69 -3.38
C THR A 434 21.47 -14.76 -4.38
N PHE A 435 21.33 -13.71 -5.20
CA PHE A 435 20.36 -13.64 -6.28
C PHE A 435 21.08 -13.43 -7.61
N GLY A 436 20.94 -14.38 -8.53
CA GLY A 436 21.64 -14.37 -9.81
C GLY A 436 23.15 -14.36 -9.65
N LYS A 437 23.81 -13.46 -10.39
CA LYS A 437 25.26 -13.25 -10.35
C LYS A 437 25.67 -12.07 -9.46
N GLU A 438 24.75 -11.60 -8.63
CA GLU A 438 25.03 -10.49 -7.73
C GLU A 438 25.91 -10.94 -6.56
N GLN A 439 26.53 -9.98 -5.87
CA GLN A 439 27.31 -10.26 -4.67
C GLN A 439 26.43 -10.90 -3.58
N THR A 440 26.95 -11.91 -2.89
CA THR A 440 26.31 -12.49 -1.71
C THR A 440 26.17 -11.43 -0.61
N ILE A 441 24.96 -11.28 -0.09
CA ILE A 441 24.61 -10.31 0.94
C ILE A 441 24.47 -11.00 2.29
N THR A 442 25.17 -10.48 3.30
CA THR A 442 25.01 -10.84 4.72
C THR A 442 24.59 -9.64 5.56
N GLY A 443 25.09 -8.45 5.23
CA GLY A 443 24.80 -7.22 5.97
C GLY A 443 23.31 -6.92 6.03
N GLY A 444 22.79 -6.80 7.25
CA GLY A 444 21.36 -6.58 7.51
C GLY A 444 20.56 -7.87 7.71
N PHE A 445 21.18 -9.05 7.50
CA PHE A 445 20.60 -10.38 7.70
C PHE A 445 21.25 -11.13 8.87
N ASP A 446 22.02 -10.42 9.70
CA ASP A 446 22.66 -10.92 10.92
C ASP A 446 21.65 -10.99 12.08
N PHE A 447 20.62 -11.82 11.90
CA PHE A 447 19.66 -12.14 12.96
C PHE A 447 19.07 -13.54 12.79
N ARG A 448 18.70 -14.14 13.92
CA ARG A 448 18.00 -15.43 13.95
C ARG A 448 16.51 -15.26 13.66
N LEU A 449 15.99 -16.21 12.90
CA LEU A 449 14.56 -16.36 12.62
C LEU A 449 13.93 -17.28 13.66
N THR A 450 13.72 -16.74 14.86
CA THR A 450 13.25 -17.50 16.03
C THR A 450 12.28 -16.71 16.91
N SER A 451 11.77 -15.58 16.42
CA SER A 451 10.93 -14.66 17.21
C SER A 451 9.50 -15.21 17.36
N ILE A 452 9.02 -15.96 16.37
CA ILE A 452 7.68 -16.58 16.38
C ILE A 452 7.75 -18.08 16.66
N ASP A 453 8.41 -18.87 15.81
CA ASP A 453 8.74 -20.28 16.08
C ASP A 453 10.21 -20.38 16.51
N ALA A 454 10.44 -20.57 17.80
CA ALA A 454 11.80 -20.65 18.34
C ALA A 454 12.53 -21.95 17.96
N GLU A 455 11.80 -22.99 17.57
CA GLU A 455 12.34 -24.32 17.32
C GLU A 455 12.57 -24.59 15.83
N HIS A 456 11.88 -23.86 14.94
CA HIS A 456 11.92 -24.13 13.51
C HIS A 456 11.94 -22.88 12.64
N VAL A 457 12.51 -23.03 11.45
CA VAL A 457 12.36 -22.10 10.33
C VAL A 457 11.66 -22.79 9.17
N TYR A 458 11.04 -21.98 8.32
CA TYR A 458 10.30 -22.43 7.14
C TYR A 458 11.00 -21.89 5.90
N ALA A 459 11.64 -22.77 5.15
CA ALA A 459 12.47 -22.41 4.01
C ALA A 459 11.90 -22.95 2.70
N GLY A 460 11.99 -22.18 1.61
CA GLY A 460 11.58 -22.67 0.30
C GLY A 460 11.42 -21.58 -0.75
N MET A 461 10.58 -21.85 -1.75
CA MET A 461 10.38 -21.00 -2.93
C MET A 461 9.08 -20.24 -2.79
N PHE A 462 9.09 -18.94 -3.09
CA PHE A 462 7.89 -18.10 -3.02
C PHE A 462 7.71 -17.22 -4.25
N VAL A 463 6.46 -16.80 -4.47
CA VAL A 463 6.06 -15.81 -5.47
C VAL A 463 4.97 -14.92 -4.87
N SER A 464 5.00 -13.62 -5.20
CA SER A 464 3.97 -12.65 -4.85
C SER A 464 3.56 -11.82 -6.06
N ARG A 465 2.26 -11.50 -6.11
CA ARG A 465 1.64 -10.47 -6.96
C ARG A 465 1.98 -10.49 -8.45
N ASN A 466 1.13 -11.14 -9.26
CA ASN A 466 1.23 -11.11 -10.73
C ASN A 466 2.61 -11.54 -11.25
N ALA A 467 3.24 -12.54 -10.64
CA ALA A 467 4.46 -13.14 -11.13
C ALA A 467 4.23 -14.64 -11.39
N ASP A 468 4.94 -15.17 -12.38
CA ASP A 468 4.86 -16.54 -12.85
C ASP A 468 6.30 -17.08 -12.99
N VAL A 469 6.64 -18.06 -12.16
CA VAL A 469 8.02 -18.56 -12.01
C VAL A 469 8.03 -20.07 -11.84
N THR A 470 8.89 -20.75 -12.58
CA THR A 470 9.25 -22.15 -12.31
C THR A 470 10.60 -22.23 -11.62
N PHE A 471 10.64 -22.94 -10.50
CA PHE A 471 11.86 -23.24 -9.77
C PHE A 471 12.32 -24.65 -10.12
N THR A 472 13.59 -24.80 -10.51
CA THR A 472 14.22 -26.08 -10.87
C THR A 472 15.51 -26.27 -10.08
N ASP A 473 16.11 -27.46 -10.17
CA ASP A 473 17.36 -27.81 -9.48
C ASP A 473 17.29 -27.48 -7.97
N ILE A 474 16.14 -27.78 -7.36
CA ILE A 474 15.87 -27.45 -5.95
C ILE A 474 16.68 -28.38 -5.07
N GLU A 475 17.55 -27.81 -4.24
CA GLU A 475 18.41 -28.53 -3.32
C GLU A 475 18.35 -27.91 -1.92
N LEU A 476 18.05 -28.73 -0.91
CA LEU A 476 18.22 -28.39 0.50
C LEU A 476 19.29 -29.28 1.10
N ILE A 477 20.45 -28.69 1.37
CA ILE A 477 21.64 -29.38 1.88
C ILE A 477 21.81 -28.99 3.34
N PHE A 478 21.80 -29.97 4.25
CA PHE A 478 22.15 -29.72 5.64
C PHE A 478 23.66 -29.77 5.80
N LYS A 479 24.23 -28.76 6.48
CA LYS A 479 25.66 -28.75 6.77
C LYS A 479 25.96 -29.75 7.88
N THR A 480 27.12 -30.35 7.75
CA THR A 480 27.76 -31.31 8.62
C THR A 480 29.23 -30.90 8.69
N PRO A 481 29.99 -31.33 9.70
CA PRO A 481 31.42 -31.03 9.76
C PRO A 481 32.23 -31.47 8.52
N GLU A 482 31.68 -32.34 7.67
CA GLU A 482 32.31 -32.87 6.46
C GLU A 482 32.06 -32.02 5.19
N ASN A 483 31.09 -31.08 5.23
CA ASN A 483 30.72 -30.21 4.11
C ASN A 483 30.53 -28.73 4.53
N GLU A 484 31.11 -28.33 5.67
CA GLU A 484 31.25 -26.93 6.11
C GLU A 484 32.37 -26.17 5.39
#